data_AF-A0A419DFK8-F1
#
_entry.id   AF-A0A419DFK8-F1
#
_cell.length_a   1.000
_cell.length_b   1.000
_cell.length_c   1.000
_cell.angle_alpha   90.00
_cell.angle_beta   90.00
_cell.angle_gamma   90.00
#
_symmetry.space_group_name_H-M   'P 1'
#
loop_
_entity.id
_entity.type
_entity.pdbx_description
1 polymer ?
#
loop_
_entity_poly.entity_id
_entity_poly.type
_entity_poly.pdbx_seq_one_letter_code
_entity_poly.pdbx_strand_id
1 'polypeptide(L)'
;MDQLILAFVTGLTAGGLSCIALQGGLLASVVLDDENEYLKDKGHKQPPKARPIVLFLIAKLLTYSVLGFLLGVLGSFISLSPIVRGYLQVLIGIFIIGVALHILKVHPIFRYFSIQPPKALRKYIRKQTKHKGDLGALFMGALTVFIPCAVTQATMLIAVSSGSGLYGAAIMFSFILGTSPVFFVLGYLATSLSERLNRVFLRILAVLVIFMGVFSIVTGASLAGIRIPDISVSKEASQEECTGSACPVDSKGSASEPEIVNGVQAVTINITDDDGYVPNKIRVKKNVPVKVTLKTQKTFGCARAFVIPSLNIQKILPQTGEETFEFTPDKKGTVDFSCSMGMYTGSFEVAE
;
A
#
# COMPACT_ATOMS: atom_id res chain seq x y z
N MET A 1 1.76 -21.90 2.02
CA MET A 1 3.09 -21.36 1.63
C MET A 1 2.94 -20.24 0.60
N ASP A 2 1.94 -20.30 -0.27
CA ASP A 2 1.70 -19.34 -1.36
C ASP A 2 1.64 -17.87 -0.92
N GLN A 3 1.06 -17.59 0.25
CA GLN A 3 1.00 -16.21 0.78
C GLN A 3 2.37 -15.62 1.12
N LEU A 4 3.33 -16.44 1.55
CA LEU A 4 4.69 -15.97 1.84
C LEU A 4 5.46 -15.72 0.54
N ILE A 5 5.35 -16.61 -0.44
CA ILE A 5 5.96 -16.41 -1.76
C ILE A 5 5.39 -15.16 -2.42
N LEU A 6 4.07 -14.97 -2.35
CA LEU A 6 3.43 -13.76 -2.84
C LEU A 6 3.89 -12.52 -2.07
N ALA A 7 3.99 -12.57 -0.73
CA ALA A 7 4.51 -11.46 0.07
C ALA A 7 5.94 -11.10 -0.34
N PHE A 8 6.79 -12.10 -0.60
CA PHE A 8 8.15 -11.90 -1.11
C PHE A 8 8.16 -11.26 -2.50
N VAL A 9 7.40 -11.81 -3.45
CA VAL A 9 7.34 -11.30 -4.84
C VAL A 9 6.76 -9.89 -4.87
N THR A 10 5.68 -9.63 -4.14
CA THR A 10 5.09 -8.29 -3.99
C THR A 10 6.05 -7.33 -3.30
N GLY A 11 6.84 -7.80 -2.34
CA GLY A 11 7.93 -7.02 -1.75
C GLY A 11 9.03 -6.68 -2.75
N LEU A 12 9.40 -7.61 -3.62
CA LEU A 12 10.43 -7.39 -4.65
C LEU A 12 9.96 -6.44 -5.76
N THR A 13 8.70 -6.54 -6.18
CA THR A 13 8.16 -5.77 -7.31
C THR A 13 7.49 -4.47 -6.84
N ALA A 14 6.20 -4.52 -6.50
CA ALA A 14 5.40 -3.36 -6.18
C ALA A 14 5.88 -2.66 -4.89
N GLY A 15 6.24 -3.44 -3.87
CA GLY A 15 6.71 -2.98 -2.58
C GLY A 15 8.06 -2.28 -2.69
N GLY A 16 9.03 -2.88 -3.37
CA GLY A 16 10.36 -2.32 -3.57
C GLY A 16 10.30 -0.97 -4.25
N LEU A 17 9.59 -0.87 -5.38
CA LEU A 17 9.44 0.36 -6.15
C LEU A 17 8.70 1.46 -5.35
N SER A 18 7.55 1.13 -4.75
CA SER A 18 6.73 2.10 -3.99
C SER A 18 7.44 2.58 -2.72
N CYS A 19 8.06 1.66 -1.97
CA CYS A 19 8.76 2.03 -0.74
C CYS A 19 10.09 2.76 -1.03
N ILE A 20 10.77 2.53 -2.16
CA ILE A 20 11.91 3.34 -2.58
C ILE A 20 11.50 4.79 -2.85
N ALA A 21 10.33 5.01 -3.43
CA ALA A 21 9.81 6.35 -3.68
C ALA A 21 9.79 7.21 -2.40
N LEU A 22 9.38 6.61 -1.29
CA LEU A 22 9.21 7.28 0.00
C LEU A 22 10.45 7.21 0.90
N GLN A 23 11.08 6.04 1.00
CA GLN A 23 12.15 5.76 1.96
C GLN A 23 13.56 5.84 1.35
N GLY A 24 13.68 5.87 0.02
CA GLY A 24 14.97 5.88 -0.68
C GLY A 24 15.81 7.12 -0.37
N GLY A 25 15.17 8.28 -0.24
CA GLY A 25 15.85 9.53 0.16
C GLY A 25 16.42 9.48 1.58
N LEU A 26 15.77 8.75 2.50
CA LEU A 26 16.25 8.59 3.87
C LEU A 26 17.50 7.70 3.90
N LEU A 27 17.47 6.57 3.17
CA LEU A 27 18.62 5.70 3.02
C LEU A 27 19.79 6.44 2.36
N ALA A 28 19.54 7.19 1.27
CA ALA A 28 20.56 7.96 0.59
C ALA A 28 21.20 9.02 1.50
N SER A 29 20.41 9.74 2.31
CA SER A 29 20.95 10.73 3.25
C SER A 29 21.89 10.11 4.27
N VAL A 30 21.54 8.96 4.85
CA VAL A 30 22.37 8.30 5.85
C VAL A 30 23.66 7.76 5.25
N VAL A 31 23.58 7.18 4.05
CA VAL A 31 24.74 6.63 3.33
C VAL A 31 25.73 7.74 2.97
N LEU A 32 25.23 8.89 2.50
CA LEU A 32 26.06 10.05 2.18
C LEU A 32 26.64 10.71 3.44
N ASP A 33 25.90 10.78 4.54
CA ASP A 33 26.40 11.29 5.81
C ASP A 33 27.52 10.38 6.37
N ASP A 34 27.36 9.06 6.31
CA ASP A 34 28.37 8.08 6.74
C ASP A 34 29.65 8.14 5.89
N GLU A 35 29.53 8.26 4.57
CA GLU A 35 30.67 8.43 3.65
C GLU A 35 31.44 9.72 3.95
N ASN A 36 30.73 10.84 4.17
CA ASN A 36 31.34 12.12 4.52
C ASN A 36 32.05 12.11 5.88
N GLU A 37 31.52 11.36 6.86
CA GLU A 37 32.13 11.21 8.18
C GLU A 37 33.36 10.29 8.14
N TYR A 38 33.30 9.19 7.37
CA TYR A 38 34.42 8.28 7.18
C TYR A 38 35.62 8.94 6.48
N LEU A 39 35.36 9.76 5.45
CA LEU A 39 36.39 10.53 4.74
C LEU A 39 37.08 11.57 5.64
N LYS A 40 36.38 12.09 6.66
CA LYS A 40 36.95 13.01 7.66
C LYS A 40 37.83 12.32 8.68
N ASP A 41 37.48 11.10 9.10
CA ASP A 41 38.15 10.40 10.21
C ASP A 41 39.39 9.60 9.75
N LYS A 42 39.37 9.01 8.54
CA LYS A 42 40.43 8.07 8.09
C LYS A 42 41.18 8.46 6.81
N GLY A 43 40.99 9.68 6.31
CA GLY A 43 41.59 10.14 5.04
C GLY A 43 41.00 9.40 3.82
N HIS A 44 41.58 9.58 2.62
CA HIS A 44 41.11 9.05 1.32
C HIS A 44 41.11 7.50 1.16
N LYS A 45 40.84 6.73 2.22
CA LYS A 45 40.57 5.29 2.11
C LYS A 45 39.08 5.09 1.81
N GLN A 46 38.78 4.23 0.85
CA GLN A 46 37.39 3.94 0.48
C GLN A 46 36.60 3.37 1.68
N PRO A 47 35.47 3.97 2.07
CA PRO A 47 34.59 3.39 3.08
C PRO A 47 34.00 2.07 2.61
N PRO A 48 33.68 1.13 3.53
CA PRO A 48 32.88 -0.03 3.20
C PRO A 48 31.43 0.41 2.89
N LYS A 49 31.17 0.70 1.61
CA LYS A 49 29.90 1.24 1.08
C LYS A 49 28.64 0.44 1.47
N ALA A 50 28.78 -0.85 1.76
CA ALA A 50 27.67 -1.74 2.06
C ALA A 50 27.25 -1.77 3.55
N ARG A 51 28.11 -1.35 4.48
CA ARG A 51 27.86 -1.48 5.92
C ARG A 51 26.63 -0.70 6.42
N PRO A 52 26.47 0.61 6.14
CA PRO A 52 25.27 1.34 6.58
C PRO A 52 23.99 0.82 5.93
N ILE A 53 24.06 0.33 4.68
CA ILE A 53 22.92 -0.24 3.96
C ILE A 53 22.43 -1.52 4.64
N VAL A 54 23.35 -2.43 4.98
CA VAL A 54 23.01 -3.68 5.66
C VAL A 54 22.44 -3.41 7.05
N LEU A 55 23.02 -2.48 7.81
CA LEU A 55 22.49 -2.11 9.13
C LEU A 55 21.07 -1.52 9.05
N PHE A 56 20.81 -0.66 8.06
CA PHE A 56 19.48 -0.13 7.79
C PHE A 56 18.48 -1.25 7.46
N LEU A 57 18.87 -2.19 6.59
CA LEU A 57 18.02 -3.32 6.18
C LEU A 57 17.72 -4.29 7.32
N ILE A 58 18.72 -4.60 8.15
CA ILE A 58 18.53 -5.45 9.34
C ILE A 58 17.57 -4.79 10.32
N ALA A 59 17.76 -3.49 10.61
CA ALA A 59 16.85 -2.76 11.49
C ALA A 59 15.42 -2.73 10.94
N LYS A 60 15.26 -2.47 9.64
CA LYS A 60 13.96 -2.50 8.96
C LYS A 60 13.33 -3.88 9.07
N LEU A 61 14.07 -4.95 8.76
CA LEU A 61 13.58 -6.32 8.85
C LEU A 61 13.12 -6.68 10.27
N LEU A 62 13.94 -6.42 11.28
CA LEU A 62 13.59 -6.73 12.68
C LEU A 62 12.36 -5.93 13.14
N THR A 63 12.33 -4.63 12.88
CA THR A 63 11.24 -3.76 13.33
C THR A 63 9.92 -4.14 12.69
N TYR A 64 9.89 -4.44 11.39
CA TYR A 64 8.68 -4.86 10.69
C TYR A 64 8.23 -6.27 11.05
N SER A 65 9.15 -7.20 11.33
CA SER A 65 8.78 -8.53 11.83
C SER A 65 8.14 -8.45 13.21
N VAL A 66 8.70 -7.64 14.12
CA VAL A 66 8.10 -7.38 15.44
C VAL A 66 6.73 -6.73 15.27
N LEU A 67 6.62 -5.70 14.43
CA LEU A 67 5.34 -5.05 14.15
C LEU A 67 4.31 -6.05 13.57
N GLY A 68 4.72 -6.90 12.64
CA GLY A 68 3.88 -7.96 12.07
C GLY A 68 3.39 -8.96 13.11
N PHE A 69 4.25 -9.32 14.07
CA PHE A 69 3.86 -10.15 15.20
C PHE A 69 2.77 -9.47 16.04
N LEU A 70 3.00 -8.21 16.44
CA LEU A 70 2.03 -7.45 17.24
C LEU A 70 0.70 -7.30 16.50
N LEU A 71 0.75 -6.91 15.22
CA LEU A 71 -0.44 -6.74 14.39
C LEU A 71 -1.22 -8.04 14.18
N GLY A 72 -0.53 -9.17 13.98
CA GLY A 72 -1.16 -10.48 13.85
C GLY A 72 -1.86 -10.94 15.13
N VAL A 73 -1.28 -10.65 16.31
CA VAL A 73 -1.94 -10.90 17.61
C VAL A 73 -3.13 -9.96 17.82
N LEU A 74 -2.98 -8.67 17.47
CA LEU A 74 -4.05 -7.68 17.63
C LEU A 74 -5.23 -7.90 16.68
N GLY A 75 -5.00 -8.51 15.52
CA GLY A 75 -6.04 -8.72 14.52
C GLY A 75 -7.12 -9.71 14.90
N SER A 76 -6.90 -10.55 15.92
CA SER A 76 -7.97 -11.36 16.52
C SER A 76 -8.95 -10.52 17.37
N PHE A 77 -8.56 -9.30 17.77
CA PHE A 77 -9.36 -8.42 18.62
C PHE A 77 -9.85 -7.13 17.94
N ILE A 78 -9.25 -6.72 16.81
CA ILE A 78 -9.49 -5.41 16.21
C ILE A 78 -9.91 -5.52 14.74
N SER A 79 -11.20 -5.34 14.47
CA SER A 79 -11.74 -5.06 13.15
C SER A 79 -11.86 -3.53 12.95
N LEU A 80 -10.79 -2.87 12.50
CA LEU A 80 -10.89 -1.44 12.15
C LEU A 80 -11.90 -1.25 11.00
N SER A 81 -12.89 -0.39 11.22
CA SER A 81 -13.89 -0.04 10.20
C SER A 81 -13.22 0.53 8.94
N PRO A 82 -13.67 0.11 7.74
CA PRO A 82 -13.19 0.64 6.45
C PRO A 82 -13.28 2.16 6.35
N ILE A 83 -14.30 2.78 6.95
CA ILE A 83 -14.53 4.22 6.89
C ILE A 83 -13.40 4.99 7.60
N VAL A 84 -13.02 4.54 8.80
CA VAL A 84 -11.94 5.16 9.58
C VAL A 84 -10.60 5.04 8.83
N ARG A 85 -10.35 3.88 8.21
CA ARG A 85 -9.19 3.68 7.36
C ARG A 85 -9.19 4.61 6.16
N GLY A 86 -10.34 4.77 5.49
CA GLY A 86 -10.51 5.69 4.36
C GLY A 86 -10.15 7.13 4.72
N TYR A 87 -10.71 7.67 5.80
CA TYR A 87 -10.38 9.02 6.27
C TYR A 87 -8.90 9.18 6.65
N LEU A 88 -8.32 8.20 7.34
CA LEU A 88 -6.91 8.23 7.73
C LEU A 88 -6.01 8.18 6.48
N GLN A 89 -6.35 7.37 5.49
CA GLN A 89 -5.63 7.25 4.22
C GLN A 89 -5.68 8.54 3.40
N VAL A 90 -6.84 9.20 3.33
CA VAL A 90 -6.96 10.53 2.70
C VAL A 90 -6.06 11.55 3.39
N LEU A 91 -6.07 11.59 4.73
CA LEU A 91 -5.25 12.51 5.51
C LEU A 91 -3.75 12.27 5.27
N ILE A 92 -3.32 11.00 5.23
CA ILE A 92 -1.93 10.62 4.91
C ILE A 92 -1.57 11.05 3.48
N GLY A 93 -2.46 10.82 2.51
CA GLY A 93 -2.24 11.23 1.12
C GLY A 93 -2.02 12.74 0.98
N ILE A 94 -2.86 13.56 1.64
CA ILE A 94 -2.71 15.02 1.66
C ILE A 94 -1.36 15.42 2.29
N PHE A 95 -0.98 14.79 3.40
CA PHE A 95 0.29 15.06 4.08
C PHE A 95 1.49 14.72 3.19
N ILE A 96 1.48 13.57 2.52
CA ILE A 96 2.55 13.13 1.61
C ILE A 96 2.70 14.11 0.42
N ILE A 97 1.60 14.57 -0.16
CA ILE A 97 1.62 15.59 -1.22
C ILE A 97 2.25 16.89 -0.69
N GLY A 98 1.87 17.32 0.51
CA GLY A 98 2.45 18.50 1.15
C GLY A 98 3.97 18.40 1.34
N VAL A 99 4.47 17.23 1.77
CA VAL A 99 5.91 16.96 1.91
C VAL A 99 6.61 16.97 0.54
N ALA A 100 6.00 16.36 -0.48
CA ALA A 100 6.59 16.32 -1.82
C ALA A 100 6.66 17.71 -2.48
N LEU A 101 5.63 18.55 -2.32
CA LEU A 101 5.64 19.94 -2.78
C LEU A 101 6.70 20.79 -2.07
N HIS A 102 6.97 20.50 -0.79
CA HIS A 102 8.08 21.09 -0.05
C HIS A 102 9.45 20.65 -0.62
N ILE A 103 9.63 19.36 -0.95
CA ILE A 103 10.85 18.86 -1.60
C ILE A 103 11.09 19.54 -2.95
N LEU A 104 10.03 19.75 -3.73
CA LEU A 104 10.08 20.46 -5.02
C LEU A 104 10.29 21.97 -4.89
N LYS A 105 10.25 22.53 -3.66
CA LYS A 105 10.38 23.96 -3.37
C LYS A 105 9.42 24.84 -4.18
N VAL A 106 8.21 24.35 -4.45
CA VAL A 106 7.22 25.06 -5.30
C VAL A 106 6.74 26.36 -4.64
N HIS A 107 6.50 26.33 -3.33
CA HIS A 107 6.07 27.51 -2.57
C HIS A 107 6.50 27.44 -1.10
N PRO A 108 6.92 28.55 -0.46
CA PRO A 108 7.39 28.56 0.93
C PRO A 108 6.33 28.15 1.97
N ILE A 109 5.04 28.22 1.61
CA ILE A 109 3.92 27.80 2.48
C ILE A 109 3.99 26.30 2.85
N PHE A 110 4.52 25.45 1.96
CA PHE A 110 4.60 24.01 2.18
C PHE A 110 5.64 23.62 3.23
N ARG A 111 6.48 24.57 3.69
CA ARG A 111 7.41 24.34 4.80
C ARG A 111 6.67 24.04 6.11
N TYR A 112 5.42 24.48 6.26
CA TYR A 112 4.62 24.21 7.45
C TYR A 112 4.14 22.75 7.53
N PHE A 113 3.96 22.09 6.38
CA PHE A 113 3.58 20.66 6.32
C PHE A 113 4.72 19.73 6.75
N SER A 114 5.97 20.16 6.58
CA SER A 114 7.13 19.44 7.12
C SER A 114 7.35 19.86 8.57
N ILE A 115 6.69 19.18 9.51
CA ILE A 115 6.93 19.35 10.94
C ILE A 115 8.41 19.01 11.19
N GLN A 116 9.23 20.04 11.35
CA GLN A 116 10.61 19.85 11.75
C GLN A 116 10.63 19.33 13.20
N PRO A 117 11.41 18.27 13.49
CA PRO A 117 11.49 17.74 14.84
C PRO A 117 11.93 18.86 15.80
N PRO A 118 11.33 18.97 17.01
CA PRO A 118 11.64 20.01 17.96
C PRO A 118 13.13 20.06 18.27
N LYS A 119 13.67 21.24 18.59
CA LYS A 119 15.11 21.46 18.76
C LYS A 119 15.75 20.47 19.73
N ALA A 120 15.01 20.01 20.76
CA ALA A 120 15.44 18.98 21.69
C ALA A 120 15.65 17.61 21.03
N LEU A 121 14.67 17.14 20.24
CA LEU A 121 14.77 15.88 19.51
C LEU A 121 15.86 15.94 18.44
N ARG A 122 15.96 17.07 17.71
CA ARG A 122 17.04 17.29 16.74
C ARG A 122 18.42 17.29 17.39
N LYS A 123 18.56 17.87 18.59
CA LYS A 123 19.81 17.87 19.36
C LYS A 123 20.12 16.48 19.92
N TYR A 124 19.11 15.73 20.35
CA TYR A 124 19.24 14.35 20.83
C TYR A 124 19.70 13.41 19.72
N ILE A 125 19.01 13.43 18.57
CA ILE A 125 19.38 12.66 17.38
C ILE A 125 20.80 13.03 16.98
N ARG A 126 21.10 14.32 16.76
CA ARG A 126 22.45 14.77 16.34
C ARG A 126 23.56 14.42 17.34
N LYS A 127 23.25 14.31 18.64
CA LYS A 127 24.23 13.89 19.67
C LYS A 127 24.51 12.39 19.60
N GLN A 128 23.51 11.57 19.25
CA GLN A 128 23.69 10.14 19.02
C GLN A 128 24.28 9.82 17.63
N THR A 129 23.97 10.61 16.59
CA THR A 129 24.49 10.41 15.23
C THR A 129 25.96 10.83 15.10
N LYS A 130 26.44 11.76 15.93
CA LYS A 130 27.81 12.30 15.89
C LYS A 130 28.93 11.29 16.23
N HIS A 131 28.59 10.07 16.64
CA HIS A 131 29.59 9.13 17.15
C HIS A 131 29.71 7.82 16.39
N LYS A 132 28.75 7.39 15.55
CA LYS A 132 28.86 6.21 14.68
C LYS A 132 27.78 6.30 13.59
N GLY A 133 28.15 6.49 12.31
CA GLY A 133 27.18 6.46 11.20
C GLY A 133 26.36 5.17 11.11
N ASP A 134 26.90 4.06 11.64
CA ASP A 134 26.19 2.79 11.90
C ASP A 134 24.90 2.95 12.72
N LEU A 135 24.90 3.78 13.77
CA LEU A 135 23.73 3.97 14.65
C LEU A 135 22.65 4.80 13.95
N GLY A 136 23.06 5.75 13.10
CA GLY A 136 22.16 6.52 12.26
C GLY A 136 21.38 5.63 11.29
N ALA A 137 22.06 4.69 10.63
CA ALA A 137 21.43 3.71 9.75
C ALA A 137 20.44 2.81 10.46
N LEU A 138 20.81 2.29 11.64
CA LEU A 138 19.92 1.44 12.44
C LEU A 138 18.66 2.19 12.88
N PHE A 139 18.82 3.42 13.38
CA PHE A 139 17.70 4.23 13.85
C PHE A 139 16.76 4.63 12.71
N MET A 140 17.32 5.04 11.56
CA MET A 140 16.52 5.37 10.39
C MET A 140 15.80 4.15 9.82
N GLY A 141 16.44 2.98 9.85
CA GLY A 141 15.80 1.71 9.49
C GLY A 141 14.60 1.38 10.38
N ALA A 142 14.72 1.55 11.70
CA ALA A 142 13.60 1.35 12.63
C ALA A 142 12.47 2.37 12.41
N LEU A 143 12.80 3.63 12.12
CA LEU A 143 11.82 4.68 11.86
C LEU A 143 11.00 4.49 10.59
N THR A 144 11.45 3.64 9.66
CA THR A 144 10.70 3.37 8.43
C THR A 144 9.30 2.80 8.68
N VAL A 145 9.07 2.14 9.83
CA VAL A 145 7.73 1.69 10.26
C VAL A 145 6.71 2.83 10.32
N PHE A 146 7.13 4.05 10.68
CA PHE A 146 6.26 5.22 10.73
C PHE A 146 6.03 5.87 9.36
N ILE A 147 6.71 5.39 8.32
CA ILE A 147 6.57 5.84 6.94
C ILE A 147 6.14 4.64 6.07
N PRO A 148 4.98 4.00 6.33
CA PRO A 148 4.54 2.85 5.57
C PRO A 148 4.08 3.26 4.17
N CYS A 149 4.62 2.61 3.13
CA CYS A 149 4.12 2.77 1.75
C CYS A 149 2.79 2.01 1.58
N ALA A 150 1.96 2.40 0.60
CA ALA A 150 0.61 1.84 0.41
C ALA A 150 0.60 0.30 0.31
N VAL A 151 1.59 -0.28 -0.39
CA VAL A 151 1.76 -1.73 -0.49
C VAL A 151 2.04 -2.34 0.88
N THR A 152 2.93 -1.73 1.67
CA THR A 152 3.22 -2.19 3.03
C THR A 152 2.02 -2.10 3.96
N GLN A 153 1.18 -1.07 3.82
CA GLN A 153 -0.07 -0.96 4.59
C GLN A 153 -1.04 -2.11 4.23
N ALA A 154 -1.14 -2.46 2.95
CA ALA A 154 -1.94 -3.61 2.52
C ALA A 154 -1.40 -4.93 3.09
N THR A 155 -0.08 -5.13 3.04
CA THR A 155 0.52 -6.33 3.62
C THR A 155 0.36 -6.36 5.16
N MET A 156 0.44 -5.21 5.84
CA MET A 156 0.16 -5.10 7.28
C MET A 156 -1.29 -5.51 7.58
N LEU A 157 -2.24 -5.13 6.73
CA LEU A 157 -3.64 -5.56 6.88
C LEU A 157 -3.79 -7.06 6.70
N ILE A 158 -3.09 -7.66 5.74
CA ILE A 158 -3.06 -9.13 5.58
C ILE A 158 -2.49 -9.78 6.85
N ALA A 159 -1.43 -9.22 7.42
CA ALA A 159 -0.86 -9.69 8.68
C ALA A 159 -1.87 -9.59 9.84
N VAL A 160 -2.58 -8.46 10.00
CA VAL A 160 -3.68 -8.31 10.98
C VAL A 160 -4.74 -9.39 10.75
N SER A 161 -5.19 -9.56 9.52
CA SER A 161 -6.24 -10.52 9.20
C SER A 161 -5.88 -11.99 9.41
N SER A 162 -4.58 -12.31 9.50
CA SER A 162 -4.14 -13.68 9.74
C SER A 162 -4.51 -14.19 11.14
N GLY A 163 -4.87 -13.30 12.06
CA GLY A 163 -5.29 -13.63 13.43
C GLY A 163 -4.23 -14.35 14.28
N SER A 164 -3.01 -14.52 13.76
CA SER A 164 -1.92 -15.23 14.43
C SER A 164 -0.64 -14.41 14.35
N GLY A 165 -0.04 -14.13 15.51
CA GLY A 165 1.18 -13.33 15.60
C GLY A 165 2.32 -13.91 14.78
N LEU A 166 2.55 -15.22 14.88
CA LEU A 166 3.65 -15.87 14.17
C LEU A 166 3.49 -15.81 12.64
N TYR A 167 2.26 -15.99 12.13
CA TYR A 167 2.00 -15.89 10.69
C TYR A 167 2.08 -14.44 10.20
N GLY A 168 1.56 -13.48 10.96
CA GLY A 168 1.71 -12.05 10.67
C GLY A 168 3.18 -11.60 10.62
N ALA A 169 4.00 -12.09 11.55
CA ALA A 169 5.45 -11.85 11.55
C ALA A 169 6.13 -12.46 10.30
N ALA A 170 5.76 -13.68 9.92
CA ALA A 170 6.30 -14.36 8.74
C ALA A 170 5.94 -13.63 7.44
N ILE A 171 4.71 -13.12 7.31
CA ILE A 171 4.28 -12.32 6.16
C ILE A 171 5.14 -11.06 6.04
N MET A 172 5.28 -10.28 7.13
CA MET A 172 6.09 -9.06 7.13
C MET A 172 7.57 -9.36 6.85
N PHE A 173 8.12 -10.39 7.47
CA PHE A 173 9.50 -10.81 7.24
C PHE A 173 9.75 -11.14 5.77
N SER A 174 8.87 -11.95 5.17
CA SER A 174 8.98 -12.34 3.77
C SER A 174 8.86 -11.15 2.81
N PHE A 175 7.92 -10.24 3.09
CA PHE A 175 7.77 -8.98 2.35
C PHE A 175 9.03 -8.11 2.42
N ILE A 176 9.59 -7.90 3.61
CA ILE A 176 10.78 -7.05 3.77
C ILE A 176 12.02 -7.71 3.17
N LEU A 177 12.16 -9.03 3.26
CA LEU A 177 13.18 -9.77 2.52
C LEU A 177 13.07 -9.53 1.01
N GLY A 178 11.85 -9.52 0.46
CA GLY A 178 11.61 -9.16 -0.94
C GLY A 178 12.07 -7.74 -1.29
N THR A 179 11.81 -6.76 -0.41
CA THR A 179 12.24 -5.36 -0.66
C THR A 179 13.75 -5.15 -0.51
N SER A 180 14.45 -6.05 0.20
CA SER A 180 15.85 -5.86 0.61
C SER A 180 16.83 -5.79 -0.57
N PRO A 181 16.77 -6.66 -1.60
CA PRO A 181 17.61 -6.54 -2.80
C PRO A 181 17.48 -5.18 -3.49
N VAL A 182 16.25 -4.67 -3.62
CA VAL A 182 15.99 -3.40 -4.32
C VAL A 182 16.58 -2.22 -3.55
N PHE A 183 16.39 -2.19 -2.22
CA PHE A 183 16.98 -1.17 -1.34
C PHE A 183 18.50 -1.27 -1.29
N PHE A 184 19.06 -2.48 -1.34
CA PHE A 184 20.51 -2.68 -1.36
C PHE A 184 21.13 -2.12 -2.64
N VAL A 185 20.55 -2.45 -3.80
CA VAL A 185 20.98 -1.92 -5.11
C VAL A 185 20.87 -0.40 -5.12
N LEU A 186 19.75 0.17 -4.65
CA LEU A 186 19.59 1.61 -4.60
C LEU A 186 20.58 2.29 -3.67
N GLY A 187 20.77 1.77 -2.46
CA GLY A 187 21.75 2.32 -1.51
C GLY A 187 23.16 2.26 -2.07
N TYR A 188 23.51 1.16 -2.74
CA TYR A 188 24.82 1.01 -3.37
C TYR A 188 25.01 2.00 -4.52
N LEU A 189 24.01 2.14 -5.39
CA LEU A 189 24.02 3.14 -6.45
C LEU A 189 24.12 4.55 -5.87
N ALA A 190 23.41 4.87 -4.78
CA ALA A 190 23.46 6.19 -4.15
C ALA A 190 24.88 6.62 -3.73
N THR A 191 25.75 5.70 -3.33
CA THR A 191 27.19 5.98 -3.06
C THR A 191 28.03 6.26 -4.32
N SER A 192 27.50 5.92 -5.49
CA SER A 192 28.20 6.02 -6.77
C SER A 192 27.61 7.12 -7.67
N LEU A 193 26.48 7.71 -7.26
CA LEU A 193 25.81 8.78 -7.99
C LEU A 193 26.50 10.13 -7.75
N SER A 194 26.71 10.90 -8.82
CA SER A 194 27.17 12.28 -8.73
C SER A 194 26.12 13.19 -8.08
N GLU A 195 26.54 14.29 -7.43
CA GLU A 195 25.62 15.25 -6.79
C GLU A 195 24.54 15.80 -7.74
N ARG A 196 24.85 15.95 -9.03
CA ARG A 196 23.90 16.38 -10.06
C ARG A 196 22.82 15.33 -10.30
N LEU A 197 23.21 14.06 -10.42
CA LEU A 197 22.28 12.96 -10.64
C LEU A 197 21.40 12.72 -9.42
N ASN A 198 21.95 12.88 -8.20
CA ASN A 198 21.17 12.81 -6.96
C ASN A 198 20.07 13.88 -6.90
N ARG A 199 20.35 15.12 -7.33
CA ARG A 199 19.34 16.18 -7.39
C ARG A 199 18.20 15.87 -8.38
N VAL A 200 18.53 15.30 -9.54
CA VAL A 200 17.53 14.87 -10.53
C VAL A 200 16.72 13.70 -9.98
N PHE A 201 17.38 12.71 -9.38
CA PHE A 201 16.74 11.56 -8.76
C PHE A 201 15.74 11.97 -7.66
N LEU A 202 16.11 12.87 -6.75
CA LEU A 202 15.20 13.39 -5.72
C LEU A 202 14.00 14.15 -6.31
N ARG A 203 14.16 14.81 -7.45
CA ARG A 203 13.05 15.47 -8.15
C ARG A 203 12.11 14.45 -8.80
N ILE A 204 12.64 13.40 -9.42
CA ILE A 204 11.85 12.28 -9.97
C ILE A 204 11.06 11.58 -8.85
N LEU A 205 11.73 11.27 -7.73
CA LEU A 205 11.09 10.69 -6.55
C LEU A 205 9.95 11.58 -6.06
N ALA A 206 10.15 12.90 -5.94
CA ALA A 206 9.11 13.80 -5.48
C ALA A 206 7.88 13.82 -6.41
N VAL A 207 8.08 13.79 -7.74
CA VAL A 207 6.97 13.70 -8.70
C VAL A 207 6.22 12.37 -8.56
N LEU A 208 6.94 11.26 -8.43
CA LEU A 208 6.35 9.93 -8.25
C LEU A 208 5.58 9.82 -6.92
N VAL A 209 6.10 10.44 -5.86
CA VAL A 209 5.44 10.54 -4.56
C VAL A 209 4.16 11.38 -4.63
N ILE A 210 4.13 12.46 -5.43
CA ILE A 210 2.89 13.22 -5.67
C ILE A 210 1.85 12.32 -6.34
N PHE A 211 2.23 11.59 -7.38
CA PHE A 211 1.32 10.66 -8.07
C PHE A 211 0.77 9.59 -7.11
N MET A 212 1.64 9.00 -6.29
CA MET A 212 1.23 8.06 -5.23
C MET A 212 0.34 8.70 -4.15
N GLY A 213 0.60 9.96 -3.78
CA GLY A 213 -0.22 10.71 -2.84
C GLY A 213 -1.63 10.94 -3.38
N VAL A 214 -1.75 11.33 -4.65
CA VAL A 214 -3.04 11.49 -5.34
C VAL A 214 -3.77 10.14 -5.40
N PHE A 215 -3.08 9.08 -5.80
CA PHE A 215 -3.66 7.73 -5.82
C PHE A 215 -4.14 7.28 -4.42
N SER A 216 -3.39 7.62 -3.37
CA SER A 216 -3.76 7.34 -1.97
C SER A 216 -5.02 8.10 -1.54
N ILE A 217 -5.19 9.35 -1.98
CA ILE A 217 -6.41 10.14 -1.73
C ILE A 217 -7.62 9.52 -2.46
N VAL A 218 -7.45 9.16 -3.73
CA VAL A 218 -8.53 8.57 -4.55
C VAL A 218 -9.01 7.25 -3.96
N THR A 219 -8.07 6.35 -3.65
CA THR A 219 -8.37 5.06 -3.00
C THR A 219 -8.93 5.26 -1.60
N GLY A 220 -8.40 6.17 -0.80
CA GLY A 220 -8.92 6.47 0.54
C GLY A 220 -10.35 7.03 0.52
N ALA A 221 -10.68 7.89 -0.45
CA ALA A 221 -12.03 8.39 -0.65
C ALA A 221 -13.01 7.27 -1.03
N SER A 222 -12.58 6.34 -1.89
CA SER A 222 -13.34 5.13 -2.21
C SER A 222 -13.62 4.28 -0.96
N LEU A 223 -12.61 4.02 -0.12
CA LEU A 223 -12.81 3.30 1.16
C LEU A 223 -13.70 4.06 2.16
N ALA A 224 -13.71 5.39 2.11
CA ALA A 224 -14.58 6.23 2.93
C ALA A 224 -16.03 6.30 2.39
N GLY A 225 -16.32 5.70 1.23
CA GLY A 225 -17.63 5.76 0.57
C GLY A 225 -17.92 7.10 -0.12
N ILE A 226 -16.88 7.92 -0.36
CA ILE A 226 -16.99 9.19 -1.08
C ILE A 226 -16.74 8.90 -2.57
N ARG A 227 -17.78 9.12 -3.39
CA ARG A 227 -17.68 9.01 -4.85
C ARG A 227 -16.84 10.15 -5.41
N ILE A 228 -15.63 9.84 -5.88
CA ILE A 228 -14.91 10.72 -6.78
C ILE A 228 -15.37 10.36 -8.21
N PRO A 229 -15.83 11.32 -9.02
CA PRO A 229 -16.19 11.05 -10.41
C PRO A 229 -15.02 10.34 -11.11
N ASP A 230 -15.32 9.28 -11.87
CA ASP A 230 -14.38 8.37 -12.53
C ASP A 230 -13.21 9.12 -13.22
N ILE A 231 -12.11 9.30 -12.49
CA ILE A 231 -10.79 9.44 -13.11
C ILE A 231 -10.33 7.99 -13.27
N SER A 232 -10.60 7.44 -14.45
CA SER A 232 -10.23 6.10 -14.87
C SER A 232 -8.71 5.92 -14.88
N VAL A 233 -8.12 5.72 -13.69
CA VAL A 233 -6.76 5.20 -13.50
C VAL A 233 -6.79 3.68 -13.58
N SER A 234 -7.31 3.17 -14.70
CA SER A 234 -7.36 1.74 -14.99
C SER A 234 -7.12 1.53 -16.48
N LYS A 235 -5.89 1.83 -16.90
CA LYS A 235 -5.16 1.28 -18.06
C LYS A 235 -3.98 2.22 -18.33
N GLU A 236 -2.78 1.85 -17.90
CA GLU A 236 -1.50 2.25 -18.54
C GLU A 236 -0.21 1.77 -17.82
N ALA A 237 -0.29 1.05 -16.69
CA ALA A 237 0.92 0.54 -16.02
C ALA A 237 0.96 -1.00 -15.92
N SER A 238 0.68 -1.69 -17.03
CA SER A 238 1.14 -3.05 -17.34
C SER A 238 0.64 -3.44 -18.73
N GLN A 239 1.20 -2.80 -19.76
CA GLN A 239 1.01 -3.22 -21.15
C GLN A 239 2.24 -4.04 -21.53
N GLU A 240 2.17 -5.35 -21.29
CA GLU A 240 2.83 -6.29 -22.20
C GLU A 240 1.93 -6.38 -23.44
N GLU A 241 2.47 -5.95 -24.58
CA GLU A 241 1.82 -6.00 -25.88
C GLU A 241 1.53 -7.46 -26.27
N CYS A 242 0.26 -7.80 -26.45
CA CYS A 242 -0.13 -8.95 -27.25
C CYS A 242 -0.82 -8.43 -28.51
N THR A 243 -0.03 -8.20 -29.55
CA THR A 243 -0.51 -7.98 -30.92
C THR A 243 -0.76 -9.34 -31.57
N GLY A 244 -2.02 -9.74 -31.71
CA GLY A 244 -2.41 -10.93 -32.46
C GLY A 244 -3.88 -11.27 -32.33
N SER A 245 -4.61 -11.28 -33.46
CA SER A 245 -6.05 -11.51 -33.58
C SER A 245 -6.56 -12.75 -32.83
N ALA A 246 -7.22 -12.52 -31.69
CA ALA A 246 -8.40 -13.23 -31.20
C ALA A 246 -8.76 -12.68 -29.80
N CYS A 247 -9.34 -11.48 -29.74
CA CYS A 247 -9.92 -10.97 -28.50
C CYS A 247 -11.37 -11.49 -28.36
N PRO A 248 -11.73 -12.22 -27.30
CA PRO A 248 -13.12 -12.40 -26.90
C PRO A 248 -13.69 -11.04 -26.46
N VAL A 249 -14.93 -10.78 -26.83
CA VAL A 249 -15.67 -9.54 -26.56
C VAL A 249 -15.66 -9.20 -25.06
N ASP A 250 -15.18 -8.00 -24.74
CA ASP A 250 -15.26 -7.34 -23.44
C ASP A 250 -16.67 -7.44 -22.84
N SER A 251 -16.82 -8.21 -21.77
CA SER A 251 -18.05 -8.27 -20.96
C SER A 251 -17.94 -7.48 -19.64
N LYS A 252 -16.94 -6.59 -19.51
CA LYS A 252 -16.82 -5.63 -18.39
C LYS A 252 -17.81 -4.48 -18.57
N GLY A 253 -19.08 -4.75 -18.31
CA GLY A 253 -20.13 -3.72 -18.34
C GLY A 253 -21.58 -4.17 -18.47
N SER A 254 -21.89 -5.46 -18.31
CA SER A 254 -23.29 -5.87 -18.33
C SER A 254 -23.93 -5.68 -16.95
N ALA A 255 -24.83 -4.70 -16.86
CA ALA A 255 -25.76 -4.59 -15.75
C ALA A 255 -26.63 -5.86 -15.74
N SER A 256 -26.24 -6.84 -14.94
CA SER A 256 -27.06 -8.03 -14.72
C SER A 256 -28.12 -7.67 -13.68
N GLU A 257 -29.38 -7.77 -14.08
CA GLU A 257 -30.50 -7.81 -13.14
C GLU A 257 -30.60 -9.26 -12.64
N PRO A 258 -30.41 -9.52 -11.35
CA PRO A 258 -30.42 -10.86 -10.80
C PRO A 258 -31.83 -11.44 -10.87
N GLU A 259 -31.95 -12.72 -11.24
CA GLU A 259 -33.22 -13.45 -11.15
C GLU A 259 -33.67 -13.51 -9.68
N ILE A 260 -34.95 -13.19 -9.45
CA ILE A 260 -35.57 -13.29 -8.13
C ILE A 260 -35.99 -14.74 -7.94
N VAL A 261 -35.24 -15.48 -7.12
CA VAL A 261 -35.54 -16.87 -6.78
C VAL A 261 -36.02 -16.89 -5.32
N ASN A 262 -37.26 -17.33 -5.09
CA ASN A 262 -37.89 -17.41 -3.75
C ASN A 262 -37.98 -16.06 -2.99
N GLY A 263 -38.20 -14.94 -3.69
CA GLY A 263 -38.32 -13.62 -3.05
C GLY A 263 -36.99 -13.00 -2.61
N VAL A 264 -35.86 -13.62 -2.98
CA VAL A 264 -34.49 -13.15 -2.72
C VAL A 264 -33.78 -12.91 -4.05
N GLN A 265 -33.04 -11.82 -4.15
CA GLN A 265 -32.22 -11.49 -5.31
C GLN A 265 -30.86 -12.18 -5.19
N ALA A 266 -30.62 -13.20 -6.00
CA ALA A 266 -29.36 -13.95 -5.97
C ALA A 266 -28.32 -13.29 -6.88
N VAL A 267 -27.24 -12.78 -6.30
CA VAL A 267 -26.13 -12.15 -7.05
C VAL A 267 -24.88 -13.00 -6.86
N THR A 268 -24.22 -13.36 -7.97
CA THR A 268 -22.91 -14.02 -7.93
C THR A 268 -21.84 -13.07 -8.47
N ILE A 269 -20.79 -12.86 -7.70
CA ILE A 269 -19.62 -12.05 -8.10
C ILE A 269 -18.41 -12.97 -8.13
N ASN A 270 -17.83 -13.12 -9.32
CA ASN A 270 -16.56 -13.81 -9.53
C ASN A 270 -15.41 -12.86 -9.27
N ILE A 271 -14.40 -13.35 -8.55
CA ILE A 271 -13.28 -12.55 -8.07
C ILE A 271 -11.97 -13.18 -8.54
N THR A 272 -11.24 -12.48 -9.39
CA THR A 272 -9.93 -12.90 -9.92
C THR A 272 -8.91 -11.77 -9.75
N ASP A 273 -7.63 -12.12 -9.75
CA ASP A 273 -6.56 -11.11 -9.59
C ASP A 273 -6.45 -10.20 -10.82
N ASP A 274 -6.75 -10.73 -12.01
CA ASP A 274 -6.65 -9.98 -13.27
C ASP A 274 -7.86 -9.05 -13.50
N ASP A 275 -9.07 -9.52 -13.17
CA ASP A 275 -10.31 -8.79 -13.49
C ASP A 275 -10.97 -8.12 -12.28
N GLY A 276 -10.49 -8.39 -11.06
CA GLY A 276 -11.07 -7.84 -9.84
C GLY A 276 -12.45 -8.45 -9.58
N TYR A 277 -13.50 -7.63 -9.57
CA TYR A 277 -14.89 -8.06 -9.32
C TYR A 277 -15.71 -8.10 -10.60
N VAL A 278 -16.27 -9.25 -10.93
CA VAL A 278 -17.10 -9.41 -12.13
C VAL A 278 -18.41 -10.14 -11.77
N PRO A 279 -19.58 -9.54 -12.00
CA PRO A 279 -19.82 -8.19 -12.52
C PRO A 279 -19.47 -7.10 -11.48
N ASN A 280 -19.01 -5.93 -11.96
CA ASN A 280 -18.73 -4.76 -11.11
C ASN A 280 -19.92 -3.76 -11.04
N LYS A 281 -20.97 -3.93 -11.85
CA LYS A 281 -22.21 -3.16 -11.79
C LYS A 281 -23.38 -4.12 -11.76
N ILE A 282 -24.14 -4.09 -10.67
CA ILE A 282 -25.27 -4.99 -10.43
C ILE A 282 -26.50 -4.14 -10.12
N ARG A 283 -27.65 -4.45 -10.70
CA ARG A 283 -28.91 -3.77 -10.36
C ARG A 283 -29.70 -4.60 -9.37
N VAL A 284 -30.21 -4.00 -8.32
CA VAL A 284 -31.02 -4.68 -7.28
C VAL A 284 -32.25 -3.84 -6.94
N LYS A 285 -33.34 -4.48 -6.53
CA LYS A 285 -34.59 -3.82 -6.10
C LYS A 285 -34.54 -3.43 -4.63
N LYS A 286 -35.15 -2.29 -4.33
CA LYS A 286 -35.31 -1.77 -2.96
C LYS A 286 -36.20 -2.70 -2.13
N ASN A 287 -35.91 -2.81 -0.83
CA ASN A 287 -36.69 -3.59 0.16
C ASN A 287 -36.79 -5.10 -0.13
N VAL A 288 -36.03 -5.64 -1.09
CA VAL A 288 -35.97 -7.07 -1.38
C VAL A 288 -34.60 -7.60 -0.94
N PRO A 289 -34.52 -8.64 -0.10
CA PRO A 289 -33.25 -9.19 0.36
C PRO A 289 -32.35 -9.59 -0.81
N VAL A 290 -31.08 -9.19 -0.75
CA VAL A 290 -30.05 -9.54 -1.73
C VAL A 290 -29.10 -10.53 -1.10
N LYS A 291 -29.00 -11.73 -1.69
CA LYS A 291 -28.02 -12.74 -1.34
C LYS A 291 -26.85 -12.66 -2.29
N VAL A 292 -25.71 -12.23 -1.78
CA VAL A 292 -24.47 -12.09 -2.54
C VAL A 292 -23.58 -13.30 -2.29
N THR A 293 -23.22 -13.99 -3.37
CA THR A 293 -22.25 -15.09 -3.39
C THR A 293 -20.96 -14.60 -4.04
N LEU A 294 -19.91 -14.52 -3.26
CA LEU A 294 -18.57 -14.15 -3.71
C LEU A 294 -17.79 -15.42 -4.02
N LYS A 295 -17.36 -15.60 -5.27
CA LYS A 295 -16.58 -16.77 -5.70
C LYS A 295 -15.14 -16.37 -5.98
N THR A 296 -14.19 -17.03 -5.33
CA THR A 296 -12.76 -16.87 -5.59
C THR A 296 -12.21 -18.12 -6.27
N GLN A 297 -11.33 -17.91 -7.25
CA GLN A 297 -10.59 -19.00 -7.90
C GLN A 297 -9.13 -18.60 -8.01
N LYS A 298 -8.29 -19.18 -7.14
CA LYS A 298 -6.85 -18.86 -7.06
C LYS A 298 -6.62 -17.34 -6.99
N THR A 299 -7.41 -16.66 -6.17
CA THR A 299 -7.35 -15.22 -5.98
C THR A 299 -6.38 -14.90 -4.85
N PHE A 300 -5.52 -13.91 -5.05
CA PHE A 300 -4.48 -13.51 -4.12
C PHE A 300 -4.52 -12.00 -3.85
N GLY A 301 -3.60 -11.51 -3.01
CA GLY A 301 -3.46 -10.07 -2.77
C GLY A 301 -4.73 -9.37 -2.23
N CYS A 302 -4.96 -8.14 -2.71
CA CYS A 302 -6.03 -7.28 -2.21
C CYS A 302 -7.43 -7.68 -2.67
N ALA A 303 -7.57 -8.36 -3.81
CA ALA A 303 -8.86 -8.75 -4.38
C ALA A 303 -9.64 -9.70 -3.46
N ARG A 304 -8.93 -10.46 -2.61
CA ARG A 304 -9.53 -11.32 -1.58
C ARG A 304 -10.30 -10.58 -0.51
N ALA A 305 -10.02 -9.30 -0.28
CA ALA A 305 -10.79 -8.53 0.68
C ALA A 305 -12.01 -7.94 -0.03
N PHE A 306 -13.21 -8.10 0.51
CA PHE A 306 -14.42 -7.51 0.01
C PHE A 306 -14.99 -6.55 1.05
N VAL A 307 -15.19 -5.29 0.65
CA VAL A 307 -15.53 -4.20 1.56
C VAL A 307 -16.73 -3.43 1.02
N ILE A 308 -17.79 -3.30 1.82
CA ILE A 308 -18.93 -2.38 1.58
C ILE A 308 -18.92 -1.34 2.70
N PRO A 309 -18.40 -0.12 2.46
CA PRO A 309 -18.28 0.90 3.50
C PRO A 309 -19.63 1.32 4.09
N SER A 310 -20.65 1.53 3.25
CA SER A 310 -21.96 2.04 3.68
C SER A 310 -22.74 1.07 4.59
N LEU A 311 -22.45 -0.23 4.50
CA LEU A 311 -23.03 -1.27 5.34
C LEU A 311 -22.08 -1.74 6.45
N ASN A 312 -20.87 -1.16 6.54
CA ASN A 312 -19.79 -1.59 7.44
C ASN A 312 -19.48 -3.11 7.34
N ILE A 313 -19.60 -3.67 6.14
CA ILE A 313 -19.29 -5.08 5.86
C ILE A 313 -17.84 -5.16 5.36
N GLN A 314 -17.01 -5.97 6.01
CA GLN A 314 -15.67 -6.31 5.54
C GLN A 314 -15.46 -7.82 5.71
N LYS A 315 -15.17 -8.51 4.61
CA LYS A 315 -14.86 -9.94 4.59
C LYS A 315 -13.52 -10.19 3.90
N ILE A 316 -12.80 -11.21 4.35
CA ILE A 316 -11.59 -11.70 3.68
C ILE A 316 -11.89 -13.11 3.19
N LEU A 317 -11.79 -13.27 1.89
CA LEU A 317 -12.20 -14.46 1.17
C LEU A 317 -11.08 -15.51 1.17
N PRO A 318 -11.42 -16.81 1.13
CA PRO A 318 -10.44 -17.86 0.87
C PRO A 318 -9.80 -17.67 -0.51
N GLN A 319 -8.62 -18.26 -0.75
CA GLN A 319 -7.95 -18.18 -2.05
C GLN A 319 -8.76 -18.86 -3.16
N THR A 320 -9.46 -19.94 -2.82
CA THR A 320 -10.41 -20.62 -3.68
C THR A 320 -11.59 -21.03 -2.82
N GLY A 321 -12.81 -20.66 -3.21
CA GLY A 321 -14.01 -21.01 -2.48
C GLY A 321 -15.16 -20.03 -2.74
N GLU A 322 -16.20 -20.15 -1.93
CA GLU A 322 -17.38 -19.29 -1.99
C GLU A 322 -17.71 -18.76 -0.60
N GLU A 323 -18.07 -17.49 -0.53
CA GLU A 323 -18.52 -16.83 0.69
C GLU A 323 -19.83 -16.12 0.40
N THR A 324 -20.81 -16.28 1.28
CA THR A 324 -22.13 -15.68 1.10
C THR A 324 -22.44 -14.70 2.21
N PHE A 325 -23.21 -13.66 1.88
CA PHE A 325 -23.82 -12.77 2.85
C PHE A 325 -25.11 -12.21 2.29
N GLU A 326 -25.99 -11.77 3.18
CA GLU A 326 -27.29 -11.22 2.83
C GLU A 326 -27.40 -9.80 3.38
N PHE A 327 -27.99 -8.91 2.59
CA PHE A 327 -28.33 -7.56 3.03
C PHE A 327 -29.62 -7.10 2.34
N THR A 328 -30.34 -6.18 2.97
CA THR A 328 -31.57 -5.59 2.40
C THR A 328 -31.34 -4.09 2.15
N PRO A 329 -31.45 -3.62 0.91
CA PRO A 329 -31.28 -2.21 0.59
C PRO A 329 -32.56 -1.42 0.91
N ASP A 330 -32.53 -0.62 1.98
CA ASP A 330 -33.70 0.15 2.45
C ASP A 330 -33.85 1.52 1.76
N LYS A 331 -32.82 1.97 1.04
CA LYS A 331 -32.77 3.29 0.39
C LYS A 331 -32.42 3.14 -1.09
N LYS A 332 -33.10 3.92 -1.92
CA LYS A 332 -32.67 4.16 -3.31
C LYS A 332 -31.29 4.77 -3.30
N GLY A 333 -30.48 4.40 -4.28
CA GLY A 333 -29.14 4.91 -4.44
C GLY A 333 -28.20 3.82 -4.91
N THR A 334 -26.91 4.01 -4.68
CA THR A 334 -25.92 3.01 -5.03
C THR A 334 -25.15 2.59 -3.80
N VAL A 335 -24.92 1.29 -3.66
CA VAL A 335 -24.10 0.70 -2.60
C VAL A 335 -22.78 0.27 -3.22
N ASP A 336 -21.71 1.03 -2.94
CA ASP A 336 -20.38 0.77 -3.49
C ASP A 336 -19.63 -0.31 -2.70
N PHE A 337 -18.85 -1.11 -3.41
CA PHE A 337 -17.95 -2.09 -2.83
C PHE A 337 -16.55 -2.01 -3.44
N SER A 338 -15.54 -2.39 -2.67
CA SER A 338 -14.15 -2.36 -3.12
C SER A 338 -13.27 -3.44 -2.50
N CYS A 339 -12.06 -3.58 -3.04
CA CYS A 339 -11.00 -4.36 -2.41
C CYS A 339 -10.38 -3.62 -1.22
N SER A 340 -9.50 -4.28 -0.46
CA SER A 340 -8.83 -3.65 0.69
C SER A 340 -7.95 -2.46 0.34
N MET A 341 -7.53 -2.35 -0.93
CA MET A 341 -6.74 -1.24 -1.45
C MET A 341 -7.58 -0.17 -2.15
N GLY A 342 -8.89 -0.39 -2.29
CA GLY A 342 -9.78 0.53 -3.02
C GLY A 342 -9.49 0.61 -4.52
N MET A 343 -8.71 -0.33 -5.06
CA MET A 343 -8.27 -0.35 -6.46
C MET A 343 -9.29 -1.03 -7.37
N TYR A 344 -9.73 -2.23 -7.00
CA TYR A 344 -10.87 -2.88 -7.64
C TYR A 344 -12.13 -2.38 -6.95
N THR A 345 -13.08 -1.86 -7.74
CA THR A 345 -14.33 -1.28 -7.26
C THR A 345 -15.51 -1.82 -8.05
N GLY A 346 -16.68 -1.78 -7.43
CA GLY A 346 -17.96 -2.08 -8.06
C GLY A 346 -19.11 -1.49 -7.26
N SER A 347 -20.34 -1.68 -7.75
CA SER A 347 -21.50 -1.01 -7.20
C SER A 347 -22.80 -1.79 -7.41
N PHE A 348 -23.67 -1.77 -6.40
CA PHE A 348 -25.06 -2.21 -6.49
C PHE A 348 -25.97 -1.00 -6.71
N GLU A 349 -26.59 -0.89 -7.88
CA GLU A 349 -27.59 0.12 -8.22
C GLU A 349 -28.96 -0.30 -7.69
N VAL A 350 -29.44 0.36 -6.64
CA VAL A 350 -30.75 0.09 -6.02
C VAL A 350 -31.86 0.81 -6.80
N ALA A 351 -32.58 0.06 -7.64
CA ALA A 351 -33.78 0.47 -8.37
C ALA A 351 -35.07 0.24 -7.53
N GLU A 352 -36.22 0.74 -8.01
CA GLU A 352 -37.52 0.56 -7.32
C GLU A 352 -38.00 -0.88 -7.23
#